data_AF-A0A3D3P5G6-F1
#
_entry.id   AF-A0A3D3P5G6-F1
#
_cell.length_a   1.000
_cell.length_b   1.000
_cell.length_c   1.000
_cell.angle_alpha   90.00
_cell.angle_beta   90.00
_cell.angle_gamma   90.00
#
_symmetry.space_group_name_H-M   'P 1'
#
loop_
_entity.id
_entity.type
_entity.pdbx_description
1 polymer ?
#
loop_
_entity_poly.entity_id
_entity_poly.type
_entity_poly.pdbx_seq_one_letter_code
_entity_poly.pdbx_strand_id
1 'polypeptide(L)' 'MPTHAASLSVRSSGKGTYEITCQIEKIIAESGITTGTATVFVQHTSASLVIMENADPSARTDLHAFFDHLVP' A
#
# COMPACT_ATOMS: atom_id res chain seq x y z
N MET A 1 -8.95 6.02 -24.04
CA MET A 1 -9.00 4.93 -23.04
C MET A 1 -9.65 5.50 -21.79
N PRO A 2 -10.61 4.81 -21.16
CA PRO A 2 -11.21 5.27 -19.92
C PRO A 2 -10.12 5.42 -18.84
N THR A 3 -10.20 6.49 -18.06
CA THR A 3 -9.31 6.75 -16.92
C THR A 3 -10.16 6.98 -15.67
N HIS A 4 -9.66 6.54 -14.53
CA HIS A 4 -10.29 6.74 -13.24
C HIS A 4 -9.23 7.25 -12.26
N ALA A 5 -9.60 8.24 -11.46
CA ALA A 5 -8.73 8.83 -10.45
C ALA A 5 -9.51 8.95 -9.14
N ALA A 6 -8.89 8.48 -8.06
CA ALA A 6 -9.42 8.55 -6.72
C ALA A 6 -8.29 8.84 -5.72
N SER A 7 -8.67 9.38 -4.57
CA SER A 7 -7.76 9.62 -3.45
C SER A 7 -8.30 8.90 -2.21
N LEU A 8 -7.40 8.33 -1.42
CA LEU A 8 -7.72 7.71 -0.13
C LEU A 8 -6.80 8.27 0.95
N SER A 9 -7.27 8.27 2.20
CA SER A 9 -6.46 8.67 3.36
C SER A 9 -6.36 7.50 4.34
N VAL A 10 -5.13 7.20 4.75
CA VAL A 10 -4.82 6.13 5.71
C VAL A 10 -4.39 6.80 7.00
N ARG A 11 -5.08 6.47 8.10
CA ARG A 11 -4.63 6.91 9.43
C ARG A 11 -3.61 5.91 9.95
N SER A 12 -2.44 6.39 10.31
CA SER A 12 -1.38 5.59 10.95
C SER A 12 -1.29 5.88 12.45
N SER A 13 -0.83 4.89 13.20
CA SER A 13 -0.55 4.91 14.63
C SER A 13 0.92 4.52 14.84
N GLY A 14 1.83 5.44 14.59
CA GLY A 14 3.27 5.22 14.72
C GLY A 14 3.90 4.45 13.55
N LYS A 15 5.17 4.06 13.72
CA LYS A 15 5.96 3.31 12.73
C LYS A 15 5.33 1.94 12.49
N GLY A 16 5.23 1.54 11.23
CA GLY A 16 4.74 0.22 10.85
C GLY A 16 4.20 0.18 9.43
N THR A 17 3.74 -1.00 9.04
CA THR A 17 3.09 -1.25 7.75
C THR A 17 1.58 -1.35 7.95
N TYR A 18 0.83 -0.70 7.07
CA TYR A 18 -0.63 -0.64 7.09
C TYR A 18 -1.17 -1.32 5.84
N GLU A 19 -2.06 -2.27 6.01
CA GLU A 19 -2.73 -2.97 4.91
C GLU A 19 -3.73 -2.02 4.24
N ILE A 20 -3.65 -1.86 2.91
CA ILE A 20 -4.53 -0.98 2.12
C ILE A 20 -5.11 -1.66 0.86
N THR A 21 -4.83 -2.94 0.65
CA THR A 21 -5.21 -3.72 -0.55
C THR A 21 -6.71 -3.66 -0.77
N CYS A 22 -7.52 -3.89 0.27
CA CYS A 22 -8.98 -3.84 0.15
C CYS A 22 -9.49 -2.46 -0.31
N GLN A 23 -8.83 -1.38 0.12
CA GLN A 23 -9.21 -0.01 -0.27
C GLN A 23 -8.86 0.25 -1.74
N ILE A 24 -7.71 -0.25 -2.21
CA ILE A 24 -7.28 -0.15 -3.61
C ILE A 24 -8.17 -1.01 -4.52
N GLU A 25 -8.49 -2.24 -4.12
CA GLU A 25 -9.40 -3.14 -4.85
C GLU A 25 -10.78 -2.50 -5.06
N LYS A 26 -11.31 -1.85 -4.03
CA LYS A 26 -12.58 -1.12 -4.12
C LYS A 26 -12.53 -0.01 -5.17
N ILE A 27 -11.46 0.80 -5.19
CA ILE A 27 -11.27 1.87 -6.18
C ILE A 27 -11.16 1.28 -7.60
N ILE A 28 -10.43 0.17 -7.76
CA ILE A 28 -10.32 -0.52 -9.05
C ILE A 28 -11.69 -1.03 -9.50
N ALA A 29 -12.46 -1.64 -8.62
CA ALA A 29 -13.82 -2.11 -8.94
C ALA A 29 -14.76 -0.96 -9.36
N GLU A 30 -14.70 0.17 -8.64
CA GLU A 30 -15.47 1.38 -8.93
C GLU A 30 -15.08 2.04 -10.29
N SER A 31 -13.87 1.79 -10.78
CA SER A 31 -13.41 2.30 -12.07
C SER A 31 -14.14 1.69 -13.27
N GLY A 32 -14.70 0.47 -13.13
CA GLY A 32 -15.29 -0.30 -14.22
C GLY A 32 -14.29 -0.75 -15.30
N ILE A 33 -12.99 -0.56 -15.11
CA ILE A 33 -11.94 -0.96 -16.04
C ILE A 33 -11.60 -2.43 -15.83
N THR A 34 -11.81 -3.27 -16.84
CA THR A 34 -11.54 -4.72 -16.78
C THR A 34 -10.08 -5.07 -17.04
N THR A 35 -9.41 -4.32 -17.91
CA THR A 35 -7.99 -4.52 -18.26
C THR A 35 -7.30 -3.17 -18.37
N GLY A 36 -6.21 -2.98 -17.63
CA GLY A 36 -5.45 -1.74 -17.62
C GLY A 36 -4.32 -1.77 -16.59
N THR A 37 -3.86 -0.58 -16.21
CA THR A 37 -2.80 -0.39 -15.22
C THR A 37 -3.32 0.49 -14.08
N ALA A 38 -3.04 0.08 -12.84
CA ALA A 38 -3.27 0.91 -11.67
C ALA A 38 -1.95 1.53 -11.20
N THR A 39 -1.92 2.87 -11.11
CA THR A 39 -0.79 3.60 -10.51
C THR A 39 -1.20 4.04 -9.12
N VAL A 40 -0.47 3.60 -8.10
CA VAL A 40 -0.67 4.01 -6.71
C VAL A 40 0.49 4.90 -6.30
N PHE A 41 0.19 6.10 -5.80
CA PHE A 41 1.19 7.10 -5.44
C PHE A 41 0.96 7.60 -4.02
N VAL A 42 2.02 7.61 -3.21
CA VAL A 42 2.00 8.16 -1.85
C VAL A 42 2.47 9.61 -1.90
N GLN A 43 1.60 10.52 -1.48
CA GLN A 43 1.86 11.96 -1.44
C GLN A 43 2.58 12.39 -0.15
N HIS A 44 3.51 11.57 0.35
CA HIS A 44 4.27 11.81 1.57
C HIS A 44 5.71 11.34 1.40
N THR A 45 6.67 12.07 1.98
CA THR A 45 8.10 11.72 1.96
C THR A 45 8.52 10.79 3.09
N SER A 46 7.68 10.65 4.13
CA SER A 46 7.93 9.83 5.32
C SER A 46 7.26 8.45 5.28
N ALA A 47 6.70 8.07 4.13
CA ALA A 47 6.02 6.78 3.93
C ALA A 47 6.36 6.23 2.53
N SER A 48 6.16 4.93 2.35
CA SER A 48 6.38 4.24 1.07
C SER A 48 5.35 3.14 0.88
N LEU A 49 5.18 2.73 -0.37
CA LEU A 49 4.35 1.57 -0.73
C LEU A 49 5.24 0.35 -0.86
N VAL A 50 4.76 -0.77 -0.34
CA VAL A 50 5.39 -2.08 -0.48
C VAL A 50 4.33 -3.09 -0.93
N ILE A 51 4.72 -4.02 -1.80
CA ILE A 51 3.91 -5.17 -2.17
C ILE A 51 4.62 -6.39 -1.62
N MET A 52 3.95 -7.13 -0.75
CA MET A 52 4.52 -8.26 -0.02
C MET A 52 3.51 -9.40 0.04
N GLU A 53 4.00 -10.61 0.24
CA GLU A 53 3.15 -11.74 0.61
C GLU A 53 2.66 -11.55 2.04
N ASN A 54 1.36 -11.29 2.21
CA ASN A 54 0.72 -11.10 3.51
C ASN A 54 0.07 -12.40 4.02
N ALA A 55 0.66 -13.56 3.71
CA ALA A 55 0.18 -14.88 4.15
C ALA A 55 0.89 -15.36 5.43
N ASP A 56 2.20 -15.09 5.55
CA ASP A 56 2.99 -15.38 6.74
C ASP A 56 3.28 -14.08 7.53
N PRO A 57 2.79 -13.96 8.77
CA PRO A 57 3.12 -12.82 9.64
C PRO A 57 4.63 -12.59 9.85
N SER A 58 5.46 -13.64 9.72
CA SER A 58 6.91 -13.58 9.92
C SER A 58 7.59 -12.61 8.92
N ALA A 59 7.16 -12.60 7.67
CA ALA A 59 7.72 -11.74 6.63
C ALA A 59 7.59 -10.25 6.98
N ARG A 60 6.50 -9.86 7.64
CA ARG A 60 6.27 -8.49 8.10
C ARG A 60 7.18 -8.14 9.27
N THR A 61 7.39 -9.08 10.20
CA THR A 61 8.31 -8.91 11.32
C THR A 61 9.74 -8.77 10.84
N ASP A 62 10.18 -9.60 9.90
CA ASP A 62 11.52 -9.55 9.32
C ASP A 62 11.77 -8.22 8.60
N LEU A 63 10.78 -7.73 7.85
CA LEU A 63 10.86 -6.43 7.19
C LEU A 63 11.02 -5.28 8.19
N HIS A 64 10.26 -5.30 9.29
CA HIS A 64 10.36 -4.26 10.33
C HIS A 64 11.73 -4.33 11.02
N ALA A 65 12.20 -5.53 11.38
CA ALA A 65 13.51 -5.73 11.98
C ALA A 65 14.64 -5.26 11.07
N PHE A 66 14.54 -5.53 9.76
CA PHE A 66 15.51 -5.04 8.78
C PHE A 66 15.54 -3.51 8.73
N PHE A 67 14.37 -2.85 8.69
CA PHE A 67 14.32 -1.39 8.69
C PHE A 67 14.84 -0.78 9.99
N ASP A 68 14.49 -1.34 11.15
CA ASP A 68 15.00 -0.90 12.46
C ASP A 68 16.53 -1.04 12.55
N HIS A 69 17.10 -2.07 11.92
CA HIS A 69 18.54 -2.25 11.86
C HIS A 69 19.23 -1.27 10.89
N LEU A 70 18.65 -1.07 9.70
CA LEU A 70 19.25 -0.26 8.64
C LEU A 70 19.17 1.25 8.95
N VAL A 71 18.05 1.71 9.51
CA VAL A 71 17.79 3.11 9.86
C VAL A 71 16.93 3.16 11.14
N PRO A 72 17.57 3.27 12.33
CA PRO A 72 16.88 3.34 13.61
C PRO A 72 15.91 4.53 13.72
#